data_AF-A0AAU0L8W1-F1
#
_entry.id   AF-A0AAU0L8W1-F1
#
_cell.length_a   1.000
_cell.length_b   1.000
_cell.length_c   1.000
_cell.angle_alpha   90.00
_cell.angle_beta   90.00
_cell.angle_gamma   90.00
#
_symmetry.space_group_name_H-M   'P 1'
#
loop_
_entity.id
_entity.type
_entity.pdbx_description
1 polymer ?
#
loop_
_entity_poly.entity_id
_entity_poly.type
_entity_poly.pdbx_seq_one_letter_code
_entity_poly.pdbx_strand_id
1 'polypeptide(L)' 'MATASEKVCTTCGEPWPADEGFFRALVKSPDGLADQCNACVCDKYRRYRKRNHSRPRITDTLASIWMQHPVATASTA' A
#
# COMPACT_ATOMS: atom_id res chain seq x y z
N MET A 1 16.48 8.51 -26.98
CA MET A 1 15.89 9.40 -25.96
C MET A 1 14.46 8.95 -25.75
N ALA A 2 14.16 8.30 -24.63
CA ALA A 2 12.79 7.89 -24.32
C ALA A 2 12.01 9.15 -23.93
N THR A 3 11.07 9.56 -24.79
CA THR A 3 10.07 10.58 -24.47
C THR A 3 9.17 9.99 -23.40
N ALA A 4 9.41 10.31 -22.13
CA ALA A 4 8.55 9.85 -21.04
C ALA A 4 7.14 10.38 -21.31
N SER A 5 6.19 9.47 -21.55
CA SER A 5 4.79 9.83 -21.67
C SER A 5 4.36 10.49 -20.35
N GLU A 6 3.60 11.56 -20.38
CA GLU A 6 3.08 12.22 -19.17
C GLU A 6 1.68 11.70 -18.85
N LYS A 7 1.35 11.59 -17.57
CA LYS A 7 0.04 11.18 -17.07
C LYS A 7 -0.43 12.14 -15.99
N VAL A 8 -1.71 12.52 -16.06
CA VAL A 8 -2.33 13.43 -15.09
C VAL A 8 -2.97 12.62 -13.97
N CYS A 9 -2.65 12.97 -12.72
CA CYS A 9 -3.28 12.36 -11.56
C CYS A 9 -4.73 12.82 -11.41
N THR A 10 -5.67 11.89 -11.29
CA THR A 10 -7.11 12.21 -11.14
C THR A 10 -7.49 12.86 -9.80
N THR A 11 -6.59 12.86 -8.82
CA THR A 11 -6.84 13.42 -7.47
C THR A 11 -6.23 14.79 -7.27
N CYS A 12 -4.98 15.01 -7.67
CA CYS A 12 -4.33 16.31 -7.52
C CYS A 12 -4.33 17.14 -8.80
N GLY A 13 -4.64 16.56 -9.97
CA GLY A 13 -4.67 17.26 -11.25
C GLY A 13 -3.29 17.58 -11.84
N GLU A 14 -2.21 17.25 -11.14
CA GLU A 14 -0.84 17.53 -11.60
C GLU A 14 -0.38 16.49 -12.64
N PRO A 15 0.28 16.93 -13.73
CA PRO A 15 0.95 16.05 -14.67
C PRO A 15 2.24 15.50 -14.06
N TRP A 16 2.44 14.19 -14.17
CA TRP A 16 3.64 13.50 -13.75
C TRP A 16 4.14 12.56 -14.85
N PRO A 17 5.42 12.20 -14.89
CA PRO A 17 5.90 11.15 -15.77
C PRO A 17 5.08 9.87 -15.57
N ALA A 18 4.61 9.26 -16.67
CA ALA A 18 3.90 7.98 -16.69
C ALA A 18 4.89 6.83 -16.46
N ASP A 19 5.53 6.86 -15.30
CA ASP A 19 6.54 5.92 -14.83
C ASP A 19 6.10 5.28 -13.52
N GLU A 20 6.61 4.08 -13.24
CA GLU A 20 6.30 3.31 -12.03
C GLU A 20 6.73 4.03 -10.73
N GLY A 21 7.69 4.96 -10.82
CA GLY A 21 8.10 5.81 -9.71
C GLY A 21 7.01 6.78 -9.25
N PHE A 22 6.15 7.27 -10.16
CA PHE A 22 5.09 8.23 -9.85
C PHE A 22 3.70 7.60 -9.76
N PHE A 23 3.45 6.55 -10.54
CA PHE A 23 2.19 5.82 -10.56
C PHE A 23 2.46 4.33 -10.32
N ARG A 24 1.73 3.70 -9.39
CA ARG A 24 1.84 2.24 -9.24
C ARG A 24 1.42 1.51 -10.52
N ALA A 25 2.07 0.38 -10.79
CA ALA A 25 1.63 -0.56 -11.80
C ALA A 25 0.20 -1.07 -11.50
N LEU A 26 -0.65 -1.05 -12.52
CA LEU A 26 -2.03 -1.51 -12.48
C LEU A 26 -2.36 -2.22 -13.79
N VAL A 27 -2.17 -3.54 -13.80
CA VAL A 27 -2.38 -4.42 -14.98
C VAL A 27 -3.79 -4.31 -15.58
N LYS A 28 -4.79 -3.94 -14.77
CA LYS A 28 -6.18 -3.76 -15.22
C LYS A 28 -6.41 -2.47 -16.01
N SER A 29 -5.48 -1.53 -15.98
CA SER A 29 -5.59 -0.27 -16.70
C SER A 29 -5.00 -0.40 -18.11
N PRO A 30 -5.55 0.32 -19.11
CA PRO A 30 -5.05 0.24 -20.48
C PRO A 30 -3.57 0.63 -20.60
N ASP A 31 -3.11 1.57 -19.78
CA ASP A 31 -1.71 2.04 -19.76
C ASP A 31 -0.80 1.25 -18.81
N GLY A 32 -1.34 0.24 -18.11
CA GLY A 32 -0.60 -0.51 -17.09
C GLY A 32 -0.25 0.29 -15.82
N LEU A 33 -0.75 1.53 -15.66
CA LEU A 33 -0.49 2.41 -14.52
C LEU A 33 -1.78 2.91 -13.87
N ALA A 34 -1.76 3.11 -12.55
CA ALA A 34 -2.89 3.67 -11.82
C ALA A 34 -3.26 5.10 -12.28
N ASP A 35 -4.49 5.50 -12.00
CA ASP A 35 -5.06 6.83 -12.22
C ASP A 35 -4.55 7.88 -11.21
N GLN A 36 -4.16 7.42 -10.02
CA GLN A 36 -3.69 8.24 -8.91
C GLN A 36 -2.18 8.14 -8.74
N CYS A 37 -1.53 9.29 -8.53
CA CYS A 37 -0.12 9.32 -8.17
C CYS A 37 0.13 8.71 -6.78
N ASN A 38 1.35 8.23 -6.57
CA ASN A 38 1.78 7.57 -5.34
C ASN A 38 1.59 8.47 -4.10
N ALA A 39 1.81 9.78 -4.22
CA ALA A 39 1.59 10.73 -3.13
C ALA A 39 0.11 10.78 -2.68
N CYS A 40 -0.82 10.86 -3.64
CA CYS A 40 -2.26 10.87 -3.34
C CYS A 40 -2.72 9.54 -2.72
N VAL A 41 -2.21 8.42 -3.23
CA VAL A 41 -2.49 7.09 -2.69
C VAL A 41 -1.99 6.97 -1.24
N CYS A 42 -0.76 7.41 -0.97
CA CYS A 42 -0.17 7.42 0.37
C CYS A 42 -1.00 8.25 1.36
N ASP A 43 -1.39 9.46 0.98
CA ASP A 43 -2.19 10.32 1.85
C ASP A 43 -3.59 9.76 2.07
N LYS A 44 -4.22 9.19 1.03
CA LYS A 44 -5.50 8.47 1.15
C LYS A 44 -5.43 7.36 2.19
N TYR A 45 -4.42 6.48 2.12
CA TYR A 45 -4.25 5.40 3.10
C TYR A 45 -3.87 5.91 4.49
N ARG A 46 -3.11 7.01 4.60
CA ARG A 46 -2.82 7.66 5.88
C ARG A 46 -4.10 8.19 6.53
N ARG A 47 -4.96 8.89 5.79
CA ARG A 47 -6.26 9.39 6.28
C ARG A 47 -7.18 8.25 6.67
N TYR A 48 -7.25 7.19 5.87
CA TYR A 48 -8.03 5.99 6.17
C TYR A 48 -7.59 5.36 7.50
N ARG A 49 -6.28 5.17 7.71
CA ARG A 49 -5.74 4.62 8.97
C ARG A 49 -6.05 5.49 10.19
N LYS A 50 -5.96 6.82 10.06
CA LYS A 50 -6.31 7.74 11.16
C LYS A 50 -7.80 7.66 11.52
N ARG A 51 -8.68 7.59 10.52
CA ARG A 51 -10.13 7.49 10.72
C ARG A 51 -10.56 6.13 11.27
N ASN A 52 -9.86 5.06 10.88
CA ASN A 52 -10.23 3.68 11.18
C ASN A 52 -9.20 3.03 12.13
N HIS A 53 -8.78 3.74 13.17
CA HIS A 53 -7.75 3.28 14.11
C HIS A 53 -8.14 1.98 14.84
N SER A 54 -9.44 1.72 14.95
CA SER A 54 -10.03 0.56 15.63
C SER A 54 -9.98 -0.72 14.80
N ARG A 55 -9.61 -0.65 13.52
CA ARG A 55 -9.43 -1.86 12.70
C ARG A 55 -8.04 -2.45 12.96
N PRO A 56 -7.93 -3.62 13.61
CA PRO A 56 -6.64 -4.27 13.81
C PRO A 56 -6.02 -4.61 12.46
N ARG A 57 -4.71 -4.38 12.32
CA ARG A 57 -3.96 -4.89 11.18
C ARG A 57 -3.87 -6.41 11.32
N ILE A 58 -3.77 -7.11 10.20
CA ILE A 58 -3.59 -8.57 10.23
C ILE A 58 -2.32 -8.99 10.99
N THR A 59 -1.32 -8.10 11.03
CA THR A 59 -0.10 -8.25 11.84
C THR A 59 -0.39 -8.24 13.34
N ASP A 60 -1.36 -7.43 13.78
CA ASP A 60 -1.73 -7.33 15.20
C ASP A 60 -2.44 -8.63 15.64
N THR A 61 -3.24 -9.22 14.75
CA THR A 61 -3.84 -10.56 14.99
C THR A 61 -2.80 -11.68 14.99
N LEU A 62 -1.83 -11.67 14.08
CA LEU A 62 -0.75 -12.67 14.05
C LEU A 62 0.13 -12.60 15.31
N ALA A 63 0.47 -11.39 15.76
CA ALA A 63 1.22 -11.20 17.00
C ALA A 63 0.45 -11.72 18.22
N SER A 64 -0.87 -11.55 18.24
CA SER A 64 -1.73 -12.09 19.30
C SER A 64 -1.70 -13.63 19.34
N ILE A 65 -1.71 -14.28 18.18
CA ILE A 65 -1.60 -15.74 18.06
C ILE A 65 -0.24 -16.23 18.55
N TRP A 66 0.85 -15.57 18.14
CA TRP A 66 2.21 -15.93 18.57
C TRP A 66 2.47 -15.71 20.07
N MET A 67 1.82 -14.71 20.68
CA MET A 67 1.93 -14.47 22.13
C MET A 67 1.06 -15.42 22.98
N GLN A 68 0.05 -16.06 22.40
CA GLN A 68 -0.84 -16.99 23.11
C GLN A 68 -0.33 -18.43 23.12
N HIS A 69 0.68 -18.77 22.32
CA HIS A 69 1.33 -20.06 22.37
C HIS A 69 2.51 -19.98 23.35
N PRO A 70 2.40 -20.47 24.60
CA PRO A 70 3.60 -20.79 25.35
C PRO A 70 4.37 -21.80 24.49
N VAL A 71 5.60 -21.46 24.12
CA VAL A 71 6.50 -22.44 23.54
C VAL A 71 6.61 -23.53 24.60
N ALA A 72 5.91 -24.65 24.38
CA ALA A 72 5.98 -25.80 25.26
C ALA A 72 7.32 -26.47 24.99
N THR A 73 8.40 -25.81 25.42
CA THR A 73 9.69 -26.47 25.65
C THR A 73 9.59 -27.14 27.01
N ALA A 74 8.82 -28.23 27.06
CA ALA A 74 8.80 -29.12 28.21
C ALA A 74 9.00 -30.56 27.73
N SER A 75 10.13 -31.12 28.16
CA SER A 75 10.45 -32.55 28.30
C SER A 75 10.83 -33.29 27.01
N THR A 76 11.89 -34.09 26.98
CA THR A 76 12.22 -35.20 27.90
C THR A 76 13.73 -35.47 27.76
N ALA A 77 14.54 -35.27 28.81
CA ALA A 77 15.00 -36.26 29.81
C ALA A 77 15.76 -37.45 29.21
#